data_AF-A0A2J7WEF8-F1
#
_entry.id   AF-A0A2J7WEF8-F1
#
_cell.length_a   1.000
_cell.length_b   1.000
_cell.length_c   1.000
_cell.angle_alpha   90.00
_cell.angle_beta   90.00
_cell.angle_gamma   90.00
#
_symmetry.space_group_name_H-M   'P 1'
#
loop_
_entity.id
_entity.type
_entity.pdbx_description
1 polymer ?
#
loop_
_entity_poly.entity_id
_entity_poly.type
_entity_poly.pdbx_seq_one_letter_code
_entity_poly.pdbx_strand_id
1 'polypeptide(L)' 'DAPCPLDYEEVVKVLLAAGAELEAQDELGLTALHHASRTSKPGHTWMVETLLGAGADVAARDK' A
#
# COMPACT_ATOMS: atom_id res chain seq x y z
N ASP A 1 27.35 -7.46 7.59
CA ASP A 1 26.12 -6.77 7.15
C ASP A 1 25.65 -7.34 5.82
N ALA A 2 24.76 -8.33 5.85
CA ALA A 2 24.04 -8.75 4.65
C ALA A 2 22.77 -7.87 4.56
N PRO A 3 22.44 -7.25 3.42
CA PRO A 3 21.18 -6.55 3.27
C PRO A 3 20.05 -7.56 3.45
N CYS A 4 19.26 -7.41 4.51
CA CYS A 4 18.06 -8.19 4.71
C CYS A 4 17.19 -8.03 3.45
N PRO A 5 16.76 -9.13 2.82
CA PRO A 5 16.09 -9.05 1.54
C PRO A 5 14.71 -8.43 1.76
N LEU A 6 14.54 -7.23 1.18
CA LEU A 6 13.28 -6.55 0.93
C LEU A 6 12.68 -5.84 2.15
N ASP A 7 13.09 -4.58 2.35
CA ASP A 7 12.20 -3.64 3.02
C ASP A 7 10.86 -3.66 2.28
N TYR A 8 9.76 -3.69 3.05
CA TYR A 8 8.40 -3.68 2.49
C TYR A 8 8.18 -2.53 1.49
N GLU A 9 8.97 -1.46 1.63
CA GLU A 9 9.06 -0.32 0.72
C GLU A 9 9.48 -0.68 -0.70
N GLU A 10 10.54 -1.48 -0.83
CA GLU A 10 11.02 -1.93 -2.14
C GLU A 10 9.95 -2.81 -2.82
N VAL A 11 9.30 -3.67 -2.03
CA VAL A 11 8.25 -4.58 -2.52
C VAL A 11 7.04 -3.81 -3.06
N VAL A 12 6.57 -2.81 -2.31
CA VAL A 12 5.45 -1.96 -2.74
C VAL A 12 5.81 -1.19 -4.00
N LYS A 13 7.01 -0.61 -4.09
CA LYS A 13 7.47 0.09 -5.30
C LYS A 13 7.52 -0.82 -6.52
N VAL A 14 8.02 -2.05 -6.38
CA VAL A 14 8.07 -3.03 -7.46
C VAL A 14 6.65 -3.45 -7.91
N LEU A 15 5.75 -3.67 -6.96
CA LEU A 15 4.34 -4.00 -7.27
C LEU A 15 3.66 -2.86 -8.05
N LEU A 16 3.86 -1.61 -7.63
CA LEU A 16 3.31 -0.45 -8.32
C LEU A 16 3.92 -0.28 -9.71
N ALA A 17 5.24 -0.47 -9.85
CA ALA A 17 5.92 -0.44 -11.13
C ALA A 17 5.47 -1.56 -12.09
N ALA A 18 5.03 -2.70 -11.54
CA ALA A 18 4.46 -3.81 -12.30
C ALA A 18 3.00 -3.56 -12.73
N GLY A 19 2.40 -2.42 -12.36
CA GLY A 19 1.01 -2.09 -12.69
C GLY A 19 -0.01 -2.75 -11.77
N ALA A 20 0.34 -2.98 -10.50
CA ALA A 20 -0.61 -3.47 -9.51
C ALA A 20 -1.82 -2.53 -9.39
N GLU A 21 -3.02 -3.11 -9.37
CA GLU A 21 -4.26 -2.37 -9.22
C GLU A 21 -4.39 -1.85 -7.77
N LEU A 22 -4.29 -0.52 -7.62
CA LEU A 22 -4.40 0.17 -6.33
C LEU A 22 -5.80 0.06 -5.71
N GLU A 23 -6.82 0.03 -6.58
CA GLU A 23 -8.23 -0.02 -6.22
C GLU A 23 -8.78 -1.44 -6.11
N ALA A 24 -7.92 -2.46 -6.18
CA ALA A 24 -8.31 -3.83 -5.93
C ALA A 24 -8.86 -3.95 -4.50
N GLN A 25 -10.12 -4.37 -4.41
CA GLN A 25 -10.80 -4.60 -3.15
C GLN A 25 -10.72 -6.07 -2.77
N ASP A 26 -10.46 -6.33 -1.49
CA ASP A 26 -10.61 -7.68 -0.93
C ASP A 26 -12.09 -8.05 -0.71
N GLU A 27 -12.33 -9.23 -0.14
CA GLU A 27 -13.69 -9.72 0.17
C GLU A 27 -14.49 -8.77 1.08
N LEU A 28 -13.79 -7.96 1.89
CA LEU A 28 -14.36 -6.96 2.80
C LEU A 28 -14.55 -5.58 2.14
N GLY A 29 -14.17 -5.41 0.87
CA GLY A 29 -14.20 -4.11 0.20
C GLY A 29 -12.98 -3.23 0.48
N LEU A 30 -11.95 -3.77 1.14
CA LEU A 30 -10.80 -2.97 1.55
C LEU A 30 -9.76 -2.90 0.43
N THR A 31 -9.31 -1.68 0.13
CA THR A 31 -8.19 -1.42 -0.79
C THR A 31 -6.84 -1.48 -0.07
N ALA A 32 -5.74 -1.43 -0.84
CA ALA A 32 -4.39 -1.33 -0.29
C ALA A 32 -4.25 -0.14 0.69
N LEU A 33 -4.93 0.97 0.40
CA LEU A 33 -4.94 2.16 1.25
C LEU A 33 -5.67 1.94 2.59
N HIS A 34 -6.77 1.18 2.59
CA HIS A 34 -7.47 0.82 3.83
C HIS A 34 -6.56 -0.01 4.75
N HIS A 35 -5.86 -0.99 4.19
CA HIS A 35 -4.90 -1.81 4.94
C HIS A 35 -3.73 -0.97 5.47
N ALA A 36 -3.21 -0.05 4.64
CA ALA A 36 -2.17 0.89 5.04
C ALA A 36 -2.63 1.87 6.15
N SER A 37 -3.92 2.23 6.17
CA SER A 37 -4.49 3.15 7.17
C SER A 37 -4.85 2.45 8.48
N ARG A 38 -5.24 1.17 8.44
CA ARG A 38 -5.58 0.39 9.65
C ARG A 38 -4.37 0.06 10.52
N THR A 39 -3.17 0.11 9.96
CA THR A 39 -1.94 -0.17 10.71
C THR A 39 -1.48 1.09 11.44
N SER A 40 -1.76 1.16 12.74
CA SER A 40 -1.32 2.26 13.63
C SER A 40 0.17 2.19 13.99
N LYS A 41 0.97 1.45 13.21
CA LYS A 41 2.42 1.36 13.42
C LYS A 41 3.08 2.60 12.83
N PRO A 42 3.95 3.31 13.57
CA PRO A 42 4.56 4.57 13.15
C PRO A 42 5.41 4.47 11.88
N GLY A 43 5.72 3.26 11.40
CA GLY A 43 6.46 3.01 10.17
C GLY A 43 5.64 2.70 8.93
N HIS A 44 4.31 2.93 8.90
CA HIS A 44 3.49 2.67 7.70
C HIS A 44 3.02 3.95 6.99
N THR A 45 3.41 5.13 7.48
CA THR A 45 3.12 6.40 6.79
C THR A 45 3.71 6.42 5.38
N TRP A 46 4.91 5.84 5.19
CA TRP A 46 5.51 5.74 3.85
C TRP A 46 4.65 4.93 2.87
N MET A 47 3.91 3.90 3.33
CA MET A 47 3.01 3.14 2.45
C MET A 47 1.86 4.02 1.98
N VAL A 48 1.28 4.80 2.89
CA VAL A 48 0.21 5.74 2.56
C VAL A 48 0.71 6.76 1.56
N GLU A 49 1.87 7.38 1.81
CA GLU A 49 2.49 8.35 0.89
C GLU A 49 2.80 7.74 -0.49
N THR A 50 3.29 6.51 -0.53
CA THR A 50 3.62 5.81 -1.79
C THR A 50 2.36 5.47 -2.59
N LEU A 51 1.32 4.96 -1.93
CA LEU A 51 0.03 4.65 -2.57
C LEU A 51 -0.65 5.92 -3.08
N LEU A 52 -0.64 7.00 -2.28
CA LEU A 52 -1.13 8.32 -2.68
C LEU A 52 -0.35 8.89 -3.86
N GLY A 53 0.98 8.80 -3.82
CA GLY A 53 1.86 9.24 -4.91
C GLY A 53 1.65 8.45 -6.21
N ALA A 54 1.22 7.19 -6.10
CA ALA A 54 0.83 6.37 -7.24
C ALA A 54 -0.59 6.64 -7.77
N GLY A 55 -1.36 7.52 -7.10
CA GLY A 55 -2.71 7.91 -7.52
C GLY A 55 -3.84 7.05 -6.95
N ALA A 56 -3.61 6.37 -5.81
CA ALA A 56 -4.67 5.63 -5.12
C ALA A 56 -5.82 6.55 -4.72
N ASP A 57 -7.05 6.07 -4.87
CA ASP A 57 -8.25 6.81 -4.54
C ASP A 57 -8.47 6.82 -3.02
N VAL A 58 -8.42 8.01 -2.44
CA VAL A 58 -8.73 8.26 -1.02
C VAL A 58 -10.21 8.17 -0.71
N ALA A 59 -11.07 8.27 -1.73
CA ALA A 59 -12.52 8.18 -1.59
C ALA A 59 -13.03 6.75 -1.74
N ALA A 60 -12.14 5.76 -1.93
CA ALA A 60 -12.50 4.35 -1.92
C ALA A 60 -13.24 4.01 -0.61
N ARG A 61 -14.34 3.26 -0.73
CA ARG A 61 -15.17 2.85 0.40
C ARG A 61 -15.14 1.34 0.56
N ASP A 62 -15.10 0.92 1.81
CA ASP A 62 -15.39 -0.46 2.21
C ASP A 62 -16.88 -0.79 2.05
N LYS A 63 -17.22 -2.08 2.24
CA LYS A 63 -18.60 -2.59 2.14
C LYS A 63 -19.46 -2.28 3.35
#